data_AF-A0A5J5BF90-F1
#
_entry.id   AF-A0A5J5BF90-F1
#
_cell.length_a   1.000
_cell.length_b   1.000
_cell.length_c   1.000
_cell.angle_alpha   90.00
_cell.angle_beta   90.00
_cell.angle_gamma   90.00
#
_symmetry.space_group_name_H-M   'P 1'
#
loop_
_entity.id
_entity.type
_entity.pdbx_description
1 polymer ?
#
loop_
_entity_poly.entity_id
_entity_poly.type
_entity_poly.pdbx_seq_one_letter_code
_entity_poly.pdbx_strand_id
1 'polypeptide(L)'
;MLAGYAVHGYGRDAIEFFDLMVKKGVEPDHVTFTRLLSACSHSGLVKEAKRYFKIVFSVYGVEPRMDHYSCVVDLLGCAGHLKAARVLIESMPMEPNSGILRALLNACRIYGNIELGKEVVERLFALDPSDSRNYIMLSNIYSSVGQWRDVSKVRALMKERSLMRNPECSFIEHGNKIYRFVMGDQSHPDSEKIYMKLEELIEKIQKAVYVPETEFVLHNVDEEVKQDMISNHSEKLVIAFGLLVIGADRPLIITKNLIICGDCHSIAKFVSLVEKQTIII
;
A
#
# COMPACT_ATOMS: atom_id res chain seq x y z
N MET A 1 -14.63 -17.21 -6.20
CA MET A 1 -15.46 -16.49 -5.22
C MET A 1 -14.59 -15.91 -4.10
N LEU A 2 -14.03 -16.71 -3.17
CA LEU A 2 -13.16 -16.19 -2.08
C LEU A 2 -12.04 -15.25 -2.56
N ALA A 3 -11.32 -15.62 -3.63
CA ALA A 3 -10.27 -14.78 -4.18
C ALA A 3 -10.78 -13.42 -4.66
N GLY A 4 -11.99 -13.34 -5.23
CA GLY A 4 -12.61 -12.09 -5.64
C GLY A 4 -12.97 -11.22 -4.44
N TYR A 5 -13.60 -11.81 -3.41
CA TYR A 5 -13.88 -11.09 -2.16
C TYR A 5 -12.60 -10.56 -1.49
N ALA A 6 -11.52 -11.34 -1.52
CA ALA A 6 -10.24 -10.90 -1.01
C ALA A 6 -9.69 -9.68 -1.76
N VAL A 7 -9.66 -9.73 -3.09
CA VAL A 7 -9.16 -8.62 -3.93
C VAL A 7 -9.97 -7.33 -3.74
N HIS A 8 -11.28 -7.45 -3.50
CA HIS A 8 -12.16 -6.29 -3.35
C HIS A 8 -12.41 -5.85 -1.89
N GLY A 9 -11.74 -6.45 -0.91
CA GLY A 9 -11.90 -6.07 0.49
C GLY A 9 -13.29 -6.38 1.07
N TYR A 10 -13.95 -7.42 0.57
CA TYR A 10 -15.25 -7.93 1.05
C TYR A 10 -15.07 -9.07 2.04
N GLY A 11 -14.36 -8.81 3.14
CA GLY A 11 -13.98 -9.81 4.14
C GLY A 11 -15.16 -10.47 4.86
N ARG A 12 -16.28 -9.74 5.07
CA ARG A 12 -17.48 -10.32 5.68
C ARG A 12 -18.15 -11.33 4.75
N ASP A 13 -18.31 -10.98 3.48
CA ASP A 13 -18.84 -11.89 2.45
C ASP A 13 -17.92 -13.11 2.24
N ALA A 14 -16.60 -12.91 2.33
CA ALA A 14 -15.63 -14.00 2.28
C ALA A 14 -15.83 -14.99 3.43
N ILE A 15 -16.06 -14.50 4.64
CA ILE A 15 -16.33 -15.32 5.83
C ILE A 15 -17.64 -16.09 5.68
N GLU A 16 -18.72 -15.43 5.28
CA GLU A 16 -20.01 -16.08 5.07
C GLU A 16 -19.94 -17.18 4.00
N PHE A 17 -19.23 -16.89 2.90
CA PHE A 17 -19.02 -17.87 1.85
C PHE A 17 -18.15 -19.04 2.30
N PHE A 18 -17.10 -18.80 3.09
CA PHE A 18 -16.29 -19.85 3.70
C PHE A 18 -17.12 -20.76 4.61
N ASP A 19 -17.93 -20.18 5.50
CA ASP A 19 -18.78 -20.93 6.41
C ASP A 19 -19.82 -21.77 5.63
N LEU A 20 -20.38 -21.24 4.54
CA LEU A 20 -21.27 -21.98 3.65
C LEU A 20 -20.54 -23.14 2.95
N MET A 21 -19.30 -22.93 2.50
CA MET A 21 -18.47 -23.93 1.86
C MET A 21 -18.22 -25.13 2.80
N VAL A 22 -17.83 -24.84 4.04
CA VAL A 22 -17.64 -25.87 5.08
C VAL A 22 -18.94 -26.61 5.40
N LYS A 23 -20.06 -25.89 5.52
CA LYS A 23 -21.39 -26.49 5.75
C LYS A 23 -21.82 -27.44 4.62
N LYS A 24 -21.36 -27.21 3.39
CA LYS A 24 -21.62 -28.07 2.23
C LYS A 24 -20.66 -29.26 2.12
N GLY A 25 -19.78 -29.46 3.11
CA GLY A 25 -18.83 -30.57 3.15
C GLY A 25 -17.61 -30.38 2.26
N VAL A 26 -17.33 -29.15 1.80
CA VAL A 26 -16.09 -28.86 1.07
C VAL A 26 -14.98 -28.63 2.07
N GLU A 27 -13.90 -29.40 1.94
CA GLU A 27 -12.74 -29.33 2.83
C GLU A 27 -11.86 -28.12 2.49
N PRO A 28 -11.64 -27.19 3.44
CA PRO A 28 -10.71 -26.09 3.25
C PRO A 28 -9.26 -26.56 3.19
N ASP A 29 -8.51 -26.01 2.26
CA ASP A 29 -7.07 -26.23 2.13
C ASP A 29 -6.26 -24.95 2.42
N HIS A 30 -4.93 -25.04 2.28
CA HIS A 30 -4.04 -23.89 2.46
C HIS A 30 -4.40 -22.71 1.54
N VAL A 31 -4.83 -22.94 0.30
CA VAL A 31 -5.21 -21.84 -0.60
C VAL A 31 -6.46 -21.14 -0.08
N THR A 32 -7.44 -21.91 0.38
CA THR A 32 -8.68 -21.40 0.97
C THR A 32 -8.40 -20.47 2.14
N PHE A 33 -7.55 -20.92 3.08
CA PHE A 33 -7.19 -20.11 4.25
C PHE A 33 -6.38 -18.87 3.88
N THR A 34 -5.45 -18.96 2.92
CA THR A 34 -4.75 -17.77 2.41
C THR A 34 -5.73 -16.73 1.86
N ARG A 35 -6.74 -17.14 1.06
CA ARG A 35 -7.74 -16.20 0.53
C ARG A 35 -8.64 -15.62 1.62
N LEU A 36 -9.06 -16.43 2.59
CA LEU A 36 -9.87 -15.97 3.71
C LEU A 36 -9.11 -14.95 4.59
N LEU A 37 -7.85 -15.24 4.93
CA LEU A 37 -7.00 -14.35 5.72
C LEU A 37 -6.66 -13.06 4.96
N SER A 38 -6.38 -13.16 3.66
CA SER A 38 -6.18 -11.99 2.79
C SER A 38 -7.42 -11.10 2.76
N ALA A 39 -8.62 -11.67 2.63
CA ALA A 39 -9.86 -10.91 2.71
C ALA A 39 -10.04 -10.23 4.08
N CYS A 40 -9.71 -10.92 5.17
CA CYS A 40 -9.71 -10.30 6.49
C CYS A 40 -8.69 -9.16 6.58
N SER A 41 -7.49 -9.31 6.01
CA SER A 41 -6.45 -8.26 5.99
C SER A 41 -6.96 -6.99 5.32
N HIS A 42 -7.45 -7.11 4.09
CA HIS A 42 -7.91 -5.97 3.31
C HIS A 42 -9.16 -5.29 3.92
N SER A 43 -9.94 -6.00 4.74
CA SER A 43 -11.10 -5.46 5.45
C SER A 43 -10.83 -5.08 6.91
N GLY A 44 -9.59 -5.17 7.40
CA GLY A 44 -9.25 -4.85 8.78
C GLY A 44 -9.92 -5.75 9.85
N LEU A 45 -10.31 -6.98 9.50
CA LEU A 45 -11.03 -7.92 10.37
C LEU A 45 -10.08 -8.67 11.31
N VAL A 46 -9.48 -7.94 12.26
CA VAL A 46 -8.40 -8.45 13.12
C VAL A 46 -8.82 -9.63 13.99
N LYS A 47 -10.02 -9.59 14.58
CA LYS A 47 -10.50 -10.64 15.49
C LYS A 47 -10.73 -11.94 14.73
N GLU A 48 -11.31 -11.83 13.55
CA GLU A 48 -11.66 -12.91 12.65
C GLU A 48 -10.39 -13.55 12.09
N ALA A 49 -9.44 -12.75 11.58
CA ALA A 49 -8.15 -13.26 11.10
C ALA A 49 -7.41 -14.07 12.18
N LYS A 50 -7.34 -13.56 13.42
CA LYS A 50 -6.74 -14.28 14.55
C LYS A 50 -7.46 -15.60 14.85
N ARG A 51 -8.79 -15.60 14.80
CA ARG A 51 -9.60 -16.81 14.99
C ARG A 51 -9.28 -17.84 13.91
N TYR A 52 -9.34 -17.45 12.63
CA TYR A 52 -9.10 -18.36 11.52
C TYR A 52 -7.66 -18.88 11.50
N PHE A 53 -6.68 -18.03 11.80
CA PHE A 53 -5.28 -18.44 11.91
C PHE A 53 -5.03 -19.44 13.06
N LYS A 54 -5.78 -19.37 14.17
CA LYS A 54 -5.69 -20.34 15.27
C LYS A 54 -6.30 -21.70 14.91
N ILE A 55 -7.40 -21.70 14.16
CA ILE A 55 -8.14 -22.94 13.84
C ILE A 55 -7.61 -23.66 12.59
N VAL A 56 -6.80 -22.99 11.75
CA VAL A 56 -6.25 -23.58 10.52
C VAL A 56 -5.60 -24.94 10.76
N PHE A 57 -4.75 -25.05 11.77
CA PHE A 57 -4.13 -26.31 12.17
C PHE A 57 -5.00 -27.10 13.16
N SER A 58 -5.47 -26.45 14.23
CA SER A 58 -6.11 -27.15 15.34
C SER A 58 -7.46 -27.78 15.02
N VAL A 59 -8.18 -27.29 14.01
CA VAL A 59 -9.48 -27.81 13.58
C VAL A 59 -9.41 -28.46 12.21
N TYR A 60 -8.68 -27.88 11.26
CA TYR A 60 -8.65 -28.35 9.88
C TYR A 60 -7.38 -29.13 9.52
N GLY A 61 -6.41 -29.26 10.42
CA GLY A 61 -5.16 -29.98 10.16
C GLY A 61 -4.27 -29.32 9.08
N VAL A 62 -4.57 -28.09 8.68
CA VAL A 62 -3.82 -27.37 7.64
C VAL A 62 -2.65 -26.66 8.30
N GLU A 63 -1.43 -27.04 7.92
CA GLU A 63 -0.22 -26.43 8.44
C GLU A 63 -0.07 -24.97 7.94
N PRO A 64 0.14 -23.99 8.84
CA PRO A 64 0.43 -22.62 8.44
C PRO A 64 1.66 -22.54 7.54
N ARG A 65 1.60 -21.64 6.56
CA ARG A 65 2.61 -21.45 5.52
C ARG A 65 2.94 -19.97 5.42
N MET A 66 4.01 -19.65 4.71
CA MET A 66 4.47 -18.27 4.50
C MET A 66 3.34 -17.29 4.17
N ASP A 67 2.42 -17.68 3.27
CA ASP A 67 1.30 -16.82 2.85
C ASP A 67 0.31 -16.54 3.97
N HIS A 68 0.02 -17.53 4.82
CA HIS A 68 -0.85 -17.36 5.99
C HIS A 68 -0.25 -16.36 6.98
N TYR A 69 1.05 -16.51 7.30
CA TYR A 69 1.77 -15.56 8.15
C TYR A 69 1.82 -14.16 7.52
N SER A 70 2.09 -14.06 6.22
CA SER A 70 2.11 -12.79 5.49
C SER A 70 0.80 -12.04 5.63
N CYS A 71 -0.35 -12.70 5.44
CA CYS A 71 -1.66 -12.07 5.58
C CYS A 71 -1.91 -11.55 7.00
N VAL A 72 -1.52 -12.32 8.03
CA VAL A 72 -1.79 -11.93 9.43
C VAL A 72 -0.81 -10.86 9.91
N VAL A 73 0.46 -10.91 9.52
CA VAL A 73 1.44 -9.86 9.83
C VAL A 73 1.03 -8.54 9.18
N ASP A 74 0.64 -8.57 7.91
CA ASP A 74 0.13 -7.39 7.20
C ASP A 74 -1.08 -6.79 7.90
N LEU A 75 -2.10 -7.61 8.22
CA LEU A 75 -3.28 -7.19 8.96
C LEU A 75 -2.94 -6.57 10.32
N LEU A 76 -2.04 -7.20 11.09
CA LEU A 76 -1.64 -6.70 12.41
C LEU A 76 -0.86 -5.39 12.28
N GLY A 77 0.01 -5.29 11.27
CA GLY A 77 0.76 -4.10 10.93
C GLY A 77 -0.17 -2.94 10.60
N CYS A 78 -1.07 -3.12 9.65
CA CYS A 78 -2.07 -2.14 9.22
C CYS A 78 -3.06 -1.73 10.33
N ALA A 79 -3.23 -2.55 11.37
CA ALA A 79 -4.04 -2.23 12.55
C ALA A 79 -3.23 -1.60 13.71
N GLY A 80 -1.93 -1.33 13.52
CA GLY A 80 -1.06 -0.75 14.54
C GLY A 80 -0.63 -1.71 15.66
N HIS A 81 -0.91 -3.00 15.52
CA HIS A 81 -0.53 -4.03 16.46
C HIS A 81 0.91 -4.52 16.25
N LEU A 82 1.88 -3.59 16.17
CA LEU A 82 3.28 -3.86 15.83
C LEU A 82 3.93 -4.93 16.72
N LYS A 83 3.68 -4.88 18.03
CA LYS A 83 4.22 -5.88 18.97
C LYS A 83 3.70 -7.28 18.65
N ALA A 84 2.41 -7.40 18.33
CA ALA A 84 1.82 -8.69 17.98
C ALA A 84 2.34 -9.19 16.63
N ALA A 85 2.51 -8.29 15.65
CA ALA A 85 3.11 -8.62 14.35
C ALA A 85 4.55 -9.14 14.52
N ARG A 86 5.36 -8.47 15.34
CA ARG A 86 6.73 -8.91 15.68
C ARG A 86 6.75 -10.30 16.32
N VAL A 87 5.95 -10.50 17.37
CA VAL A 87 5.86 -11.81 18.06
C VAL A 87 5.43 -12.91 17.09
N LEU A 88 4.50 -12.62 16.17
CA LEU A 88 4.07 -13.58 15.16
C LEU A 88 5.23 -13.97 14.23
N ILE A 89 6.03 -13.01 13.77
CA ILE A 89 7.22 -13.27 12.95
C ILE A 89 8.24 -14.11 13.72
N GLU A 90 8.50 -13.79 14.99
CA GLU A 90 9.44 -14.54 15.84
C GLU A 90 8.95 -15.97 16.13
N SER A 91 7.64 -16.21 16.08
CA SER A 91 7.04 -17.54 16.26
C SER A 91 6.99 -18.40 15.00
N MET A 92 7.45 -17.88 13.86
CA MET A 92 7.41 -18.61 12.60
C MET A 92 8.36 -19.83 12.64
N PRO A 93 7.92 -21.01 12.16
CA PRO A 93 8.80 -22.19 12.06
C PRO A 93 9.78 -22.10 10.88
N MET A 94 9.77 -21.00 10.12
CA MET A 94 10.64 -20.74 8.99
C MET A 94 11.11 -19.27 8.99
N GLU A 95 12.23 -18.99 8.32
CA GLU A 95 12.72 -17.62 8.15
C GLU A 95 11.71 -16.76 7.36
N PRO A 96 11.34 -15.56 7.84
CA PRO A 96 10.41 -14.70 7.14
C PRO A 96 11.02 -14.18 5.83
N ASN A 97 10.22 -14.18 4.78
CA ASN A 97 10.64 -13.61 3.50
C ASN A 97 10.64 -12.07 3.53
N SER A 98 11.15 -11.46 2.46
CA SER A 98 11.18 -10.00 2.31
C SER A 98 9.81 -9.35 2.34
N GLY A 99 8.76 -10.05 1.89
CA GLY A 99 7.37 -9.55 1.91
C GLY A 99 6.85 -9.32 3.34
N ILE A 100 7.03 -10.30 4.23
CA ILE A 100 6.62 -10.21 5.63
C ILE A 100 7.36 -9.08 6.36
N LEU A 101 8.69 -9.02 6.17
CA LEU A 101 9.50 -7.97 6.78
C LEU A 101 9.12 -6.59 6.25
N ARG A 102 8.79 -6.46 4.95
CA ARG A 102 8.28 -5.20 4.38
C ARG A 102 6.95 -4.78 4.93
N ALA A 103 6.02 -5.71 5.13
CA ALA A 103 4.73 -5.40 5.74
C ALA A 103 4.93 -4.82 7.14
N LEU A 104 5.78 -5.45 7.97
CA LEU A 104 6.12 -4.91 9.30
C LEU A 104 6.84 -3.57 9.22
N LEU A 105 7.78 -3.40 8.28
CA LEU A 105 8.52 -2.16 8.10
C LEU A 105 7.61 -1.00 7.70
N ASN A 106 6.62 -1.27 6.84
CA ASN A 106 5.64 -0.27 6.43
C ASN A 106 4.78 0.16 7.62
N ALA A 107 4.36 -0.80 8.45
CA ALA A 107 3.64 -0.50 9.68
C ALA A 107 4.51 0.31 10.66
N CYS A 108 5.80 -0.01 10.82
CA CYS A 108 6.71 0.80 11.63
C CYS A 108 6.79 2.25 11.14
N ARG A 109 6.81 2.48 9.82
CA ARG A 109 6.77 3.82 9.23
C ARG A 109 5.45 4.54 9.54
N ILE A 110 4.32 3.88 9.33
CA ILE A 110 2.98 4.48 9.54
C ILE A 110 2.76 4.85 11.00
N TYR A 111 3.18 3.99 11.93
CA TYR A 111 2.97 4.18 13.38
C TYR A 111 4.19 4.76 14.12
N GLY A 112 5.20 5.26 13.39
CA GLY A 112 6.36 5.95 13.97
C GLY A 112 7.27 5.08 14.85
N ASN A 113 7.26 3.75 14.71
CA ASN A 113 8.13 2.86 15.49
C ASN A 113 9.48 2.65 14.81
N ILE A 114 10.35 3.65 14.97
CA ILE A 114 11.67 3.73 14.31
C ILE A 114 12.59 2.59 14.73
N GLU A 115 12.62 2.26 16.02
CA GLU A 115 13.55 1.28 16.56
C GLU A 115 13.26 -0.12 15.99
N LEU A 116 11.99 -0.51 15.95
CA LEU A 116 11.60 -1.74 15.27
C LEU A 116 11.83 -1.64 13.74
N GLY A 117 11.60 -0.47 13.15
CA GLY A 117 11.86 -0.23 11.73
C GLY A 117 13.34 -0.47 11.35
N LYS A 118 14.28 0.04 12.14
CA LYS A 118 15.72 -0.18 11.95
C LYS A 118 16.07 -1.66 12.02
N GLU A 119 15.60 -2.36 13.05
CA GLU A 119 15.82 -3.80 13.22
C GLU A 119 15.34 -4.59 11.99
N VAL A 120 14.15 -4.27 11.49
CA VAL A 120 13.56 -4.95 10.32
C VAL A 120 14.33 -4.63 9.03
N VAL A 121 14.82 -3.40 8.86
CA VAL A 121 15.66 -3.03 7.70
C VAL A 121 16.97 -3.81 7.70
N GLU A 122 17.64 -3.94 8.83
CA GLU A 122 18.91 -4.69 8.91
C GLU A 122 18.71 -6.16 8.49
N ARG A 123 17.58 -6.76 8.89
CA ARG A 123 17.19 -8.11 8.41
C ARG A 123 16.94 -8.13 6.91
N LEU A 124 16.28 -7.12 6.35
CA LEU A 124 16.05 -7.01 4.91
C LEU A 124 17.35 -6.86 4.12
N PHE A 125 18.35 -6.13 4.64
CA PHE A 125 19.68 -6.05 4.03
C PHE A 125 20.44 -7.36 4.09
N ALA A 126 20.29 -8.13 5.18
CA ALA A 126 20.87 -9.46 5.28
C ALA A 126 20.26 -10.44 4.25
N LEU A 127 18.99 -10.28 3.90
CA LEU A 127 18.32 -11.08 2.86
C LEU A 127 18.71 -10.66 1.44
N ASP A 128 18.67 -9.36 1.14
CA ASP A 128 19.03 -8.83 -0.17
C ASP A 128 19.66 -7.43 -0.04
N PRO A 129 21.00 -7.34 -0.08
CA PRO A 129 21.72 -6.07 0.00
C PRO A 129 21.67 -5.25 -1.29
N SER A 130 21.13 -5.80 -2.38
CA SER A 130 21.02 -5.14 -3.69
C SER A 130 19.64 -4.49 -3.91
N ASP A 131 18.69 -4.75 -3.02
CA ASP A 131 17.34 -4.22 -3.18
C ASP A 131 17.24 -2.75 -2.79
N SER A 132 17.19 -1.87 -3.81
CA SER A 132 17.11 -0.42 -3.62
C SER A 132 15.90 0.04 -2.79
N ARG A 133 14.82 -0.75 -2.72
CA ARG A 133 13.63 -0.42 -1.92
C ARG A 133 13.92 -0.43 -0.43
N ASN A 134 14.80 -1.32 0.04
CA ASN A 134 15.16 -1.41 1.47
C ASN A 134 15.85 -0.12 1.93
N TYR A 135 16.74 0.43 1.08
CA TYR A 135 17.40 1.71 1.33
C TYR A 135 16.44 2.89 1.31
N ILE A 136 15.54 2.93 0.33
CA ILE A 136 14.51 3.99 0.25
C ILE A 136 13.66 3.98 1.51
N MET A 137 13.25 2.79 1.97
CA MET A 137 12.41 2.64 3.15
C MET A 137 13.12 3.04 4.44
N LEU A 138 14.41 2.70 4.59
CA LEU A 138 15.25 3.18 5.68
C LEU A 138 15.40 4.71 5.68
N SER A 139 15.70 5.27 4.50
CA SER A 139 15.78 6.73 4.33
C SER A 139 14.47 7.40 4.72
N ASN A 140 13.33 6.81 4.35
CA ASN A 140 12.00 7.32 4.68
C ASN A 140 11.75 7.32 6.19
N ILE A 141 12.17 6.28 6.90
CA ILE A 141 12.09 6.22 8.37
C ILE A 141 12.95 7.32 9.00
N TYR A 142 14.20 7.49 8.57
CA TYR A 142 15.05 8.58 9.07
C TYR A 142 14.48 9.96 8.77
N SER A 143 13.93 10.17 7.57
CA SER A 143 13.27 11.43 7.19
C SER A 143 12.09 11.74 8.10
N SER A 144 11.27 10.73 8.45
CA SER A 144 10.06 10.94 9.28
C SER A 144 10.36 11.50 10.68
N VAL A 145 11.59 11.37 11.15
CA VAL A 145 12.04 11.86 12.48
C VAL A 145 13.15 12.91 12.39
N GLY A 146 13.34 13.50 11.21
CA GLY A 146 14.30 14.58 11.01
C GLY A 146 15.78 14.16 11.14
N GLN A 147 16.09 12.86 11.06
CA GLN A 147 17.47 12.35 11.10
C GLN A 147 18.17 12.52 9.74
N TRP A 148 18.33 13.76 9.28
CA TRP A 148 18.85 14.11 7.95
C TRP A 148 20.29 13.67 7.69
N ARG A 149 21.09 13.53 8.76
CA ARG A 149 22.44 12.98 8.67
C ARG A 149 22.40 11.52 8.21
N ASP A 150 21.49 10.72 8.74
CA ASP A 150 21.37 9.31 8.41
C ASP A 150 20.71 9.11 7.04
N VAL A 151 19.73 9.96 6.68
CA VAL A 151 19.22 10.07 5.29
C VAL A 151 20.37 10.28 4.29
N SER A 152 21.28 11.19 4.59
CA SER A 152 22.43 11.48 3.72
C SER A 152 23.38 10.29 3.61
N LYS A 153 23.63 9.57 4.72
CA LYS A 153 24.43 8.34 4.70
C LYS A 153 23.79 7.25 3.83
N VAL A 154 22.48 7.05 3.96
CA VAL A 154 21.75 6.06 3.15
C VAL A 154 21.82 6.41 1.65
N ARG A 155 21.65 7.70 1.30
CA ARG A 155 21.80 8.16 -0.08
C ARG A 155 23.23 7.95 -0.62
N ALA A 156 24.25 8.20 0.20
CA ALA A 156 25.65 7.93 -0.18
C ALA A 156 25.88 6.43 -0.44
N LEU A 157 25.39 5.56 0.44
CA LEU A 157 25.47 4.10 0.27
C LEU A 157 24.77 3.60 -1.00
N MET A 158 23.58 4.14 -1.31
CA MET A 158 22.88 3.81 -2.56
C MET A 158 23.71 4.19 -3.79
N LYS A 159 24.38 5.35 -3.75
CA LYS A 159 25.20 5.86 -4.85
C LYS A 159 26.46 5.03 -5.03
N GLU A 160 27.13 4.66 -3.95
CA GLU A 160 28.30 3.78 -3.93
C GLU A 160 27.98 2.40 -4.55
N ARG A 161 26.80 1.86 -4.23
CA ARG A 161 26.34 0.56 -4.74
C ARG A 161 25.65 0.62 -6.11
N SER A 162 25.64 1.79 -6.77
CA SER A 162 24.96 2.00 -8.06
C SER A 162 23.49 1.56 -8.06
N LEU A 163 22.79 1.75 -6.93
CA LEU A 163 21.40 1.33 -6.78
C LEU A 163 20.47 2.35 -7.45
N MET A 164 19.74 1.88 -8.46
CA MET A 164 18.76 2.69 -9.17
C MET A 164 17.44 2.77 -8.40
N ARG A 165 16.91 3.99 -8.25
CA ARG A 165 15.53 4.22 -7.84
C ARG A 165 14.66 4.23 -9.09
N ASN A 166 13.76 3.27 -9.21
CA ASN A 166 12.72 3.34 -10.23
C ASN A 166 11.80 4.52 -9.90
N PRO A 167 11.45 5.38 -10.89
CA PRO A 167 10.50 6.45 -10.66
C PRO A 167 9.15 5.86 -10.26
N GLU A 168 8.48 6.54 -9.33
CA GLU A 168 7.13 6.18 -8.91
C GLU A 168 6.19 6.52 -10.06
N CYS A 169 5.45 5.51 -10.54
CA CYS A 169 4.63 5.63 -11.74
C CYS A 169 3.22 5.14 -11.46
N SER A 170 2.25 5.86 -12.03
CA SER A 170 0.85 5.43 -12.10
C SER A 170 0.45 5.26 -13.56
N PHE A 171 -0.39 4.26 -13.83
CA PHE A 171 -0.78 3.83 -15.16
C PHE A 171 -2.30 3.77 -15.30
N ILE A 172 -2.80 4.11 -16.48
CA ILE A 172 -4.21 3.95 -16.84
C ILE A 172 -4.32 3.53 -18.30
N GLU A 173 -5.25 2.64 -18.59
CA GLU A 173 -5.53 2.18 -19.95
C GLU A 173 -6.73 2.92 -20.53
N HIS A 174 -6.56 3.50 -21.72
CA HIS A 174 -7.65 4.12 -22.47
C HIS A 174 -7.41 3.95 -23.96
N GLY A 175 -8.45 3.57 -24.72
CA GLY A 175 -8.34 3.43 -26.17
C GLY A 175 -7.27 2.43 -26.63
N ASN A 176 -7.10 1.31 -25.92
CA ASN A 176 -6.08 0.29 -26.18
C ASN A 176 -4.62 0.82 -26.07
N LYS A 177 -4.42 1.88 -25.29
CA LYS A 177 -3.11 2.47 -25.00
C LYS A 177 -2.94 2.62 -23.48
N ILE A 178 -1.76 2.28 -23.00
CA ILE A 178 -1.35 2.50 -21.61
C ILE A 178 -0.69 3.87 -21.51
N TYR A 179 -1.24 4.71 -20.65
CA TYR A 179 -0.69 6.02 -20.30
C TYR A 179 0.05 5.88 -18.97
N ARG A 180 1.28 6.38 -18.93
CA ARG A 180 2.15 6.36 -17.75
C ARG A 180 2.38 7.79 -17.29
N PHE A 181 2.22 8.03 -15.99
CA PHE A 181 2.49 9.29 -15.34
C PHE A 181 3.55 9.12 -14.26
N VAL A 182 4.44 10.10 -14.13
CA VAL A 182 5.36 10.27 -12.99
C VAL A 182 5.04 11.57 -12.25
N MET A 183 5.65 11.79 -11.09
CA MET A 183 5.50 13.06 -10.36
C MET A 183 5.91 14.24 -11.23
N GLY A 184 5.03 15.25 -11.36
CA GLY A 184 5.30 16.44 -12.16
C GLY A 184 5.39 16.20 -13.68
N ASP A 185 4.81 15.12 -14.20
CA ASP A 185 4.93 14.76 -15.61
C ASP A 185 4.18 15.74 -16.53
N GLN A 186 4.93 16.40 -17.41
CA GLN A 186 4.40 17.30 -18.45
C GLN A 186 4.64 16.78 -19.87
N SER A 187 5.08 15.53 -20.03
CA SER A 187 5.38 14.95 -21.35
C SER A 187 4.13 14.60 -22.16
N HIS A 188 2.95 14.58 -21.53
CA HIS A 188 1.69 14.27 -22.20
C HIS A 188 1.24 15.42 -23.11
N PRO A 189 0.75 15.15 -24.34
CA PRO A 189 0.27 16.21 -25.25
C PRO A 189 -0.83 17.09 -24.67
N ASP A 190 -1.72 16.52 -23.86
CA ASP A 190 -2.78 17.24 -23.14
C ASP A 190 -2.38 17.67 -21.71
N SER A 191 -1.08 17.81 -21.41
CA SER A 191 -0.58 18.17 -20.07
C SER A 191 -1.32 19.35 -19.46
N GLU A 192 -1.47 20.46 -20.20
CA GLU A 192 -2.18 21.66 -19.73
C GLU A 192 -3.61 21.35 -19.26
N LYS A 193 -4.37 20.55 -20.02
CA LYS A 193 -5.74 20.16 -19.63
C LYS A 193 -5.76 19.27 -18.39
N ILE A 194 -4.78 18.38 -18.25
CA ILE A 194 -4.65 17.49 -17.09
C ILE A 194 -4.40 18.30 -15.83
N TYR A 195 -3.49 19.28 -15.90
CA TYR A 195 -3.19 20.16 -14.77
C TYR A 195 -4.38 21.08 -14.43
N MET A 196 -5.05 21.67 -15.42
CA MET A 196 -6.28 22.43 -15.18
C MET A 196 -7.36 21.58 -14.50
N LYS A 197 -7.53 20.32 -14.95
CA LYS A 197 -8.48 19.40 -14.30
C LYS A 197 -8.07 19.05 -12.88
N LEU A 198 -6.78 18.86 -12.64
CA LEU A 198 -6.25 18.59 -11.31
C LEU A 198 -6.50 19.76 -10.34
N GLU A 199 -6.25 21.00 -10.77
CA GLU A 199 -6.56 22.21 -9.99
C GLU A 199 -8.05 22.29 -9.64
N GLU A 200 -8.93 22.11 -10.63
CA GLU A 200 -10.39 22.05 -10.45
C GLU A 200 -10.80 20.99 -9.41
N LEU A 201 -10.19 19.80 -9.48
CA LEU A 201 -10.47 18.70 -8.56
C LEU A 201 -10.02 19.03 -7.14
N ILE A 202 -8.82 19.57 -6.98
CA ILE A 202 -8.27 19.96 -5.67
C ILE A 202 -9.19 20.99 -5.00
N GLU A 203 -9.62 22.02 -5.73
CA GLU A 203 -10.56 23.02 -5.19
C GLU A 203 -11.91 22.39 -4.78
N LYS A 204 -12.41 21.46 -5.58
CA LYS A 204 -13.67 20.74 -5.31
C LYS A 204 -13.59 19.90 -4.05
N ILE A 205 -12.53 19.10 -3.89
CA ILE A 205 -12.40 18.22 -2.72
C ILE A 205 -12.06 19.00 -1.45
N GLN A 206 -11.34 20.12 -1.55
CA GLN A 206 -11.11 21.02 -0.41
C GLN A 206 -12.42 21.58 0.16
N LYS A 207 -13.40 21.91 -0.70
CA LYS A 207 -14.76 22.27 -0.28
C LYS A 207 -15.50 21.12 0.41
N ALA A 208 -15.08 19.88 0.16
CA ALA A 208 -15.58 18.68 0.84
C ALA A 208 -14.75 18.30 2.09
N VAL A 209 -14.00 19.23 2.67
CA VAL A 209 -13.21 19.07 3.91
C VAL A 209 -11.97 18.18 3.74
N TYR A 210 -11.49 17.98 2.52
CA TYR A 210 -10.16 17.40 2.31
C TYR A 210 -9.07 18.39 2.77
N VAL A 211 -8.09 17.89 3.53
CA VAL A 211 -6.91 18.62 3.96
C VAL A 211 -5.67 17.86 3.48
N PRO A 212 -4.74 18.51 2.75
CA PRO A 212 -3.55 17.82 2.27
C PRO A 212 -2.62 17.37 3.41
N GLU A 213 -2.16 16.12 3.34
CA GLU A 213 -1.37 15.48 4.40
C GLU A 213 0.14 15.56 4.07
N THR A 214 0.80 16.69 4.39
CA THR A 214 2.21 16.94 4.02
C THR A 214 3.22 16.07 4.77
N GLU A 215 2.81 15.39 5.83
CA GLU A 215 3.61 14.41 6.56
C GLU A 215 4.12 13.24 5.68
N PHE A 216 3.46 13.00 4.54
CA PHE A 216 3.92 12.01 3.55
C PHE A 216 5.06 12.53 2.66
N VAL A 217 5.44 13.81 2.73
CA VAL A 217 6.61 14.36 2.02
C VAL A 217 7.85 14.22 2.89
N LEU A 218 8.65 13.21 2.59
CA LEU A 218 9.83 12.84 3.35
C LEU A 218 11.10 13.60 2.89
N HIS A 219 10.93 14.87 2.55
CA HIS A 219 11.97 15.80 2.11
C HIS A 219 12.13 16.96 3.09
N ASN A 220 13.39 17.37 3.34
CA ASN A 220 13.70 18.53 4.18
C ASN A 220 13.54 19.82 3.37
N VAL A 221 12.29 20.22 3.15
CA VAL A 221 11.91 21.43 2.42
C VAL A 221 10.81 22.13 3.20
N ASP A 222 10.61 23.41 2.91
CA ASP A 222 9.59 24.23 3.55
C ASP A 222 8.18 23.68 3.25
N GLU A 223 7.21 23.95 4.12
CA GLU A 223 5.85 23.39 4.00
C GLU A 223 5.15 23.78 2.68
N GLU A 224 5.41 24.96 2.15
CA GLU A 224 4.92 25.38 0.83
C GLU A 224 5.42 24.46 -0.29
N VAL A 225 6.69 24.07 -0.23
CA VAL A 225 7.29 23.14 -1.19
C VAL A 225 6.72 21.74 -0.99
N LYS A 226 6.46 21.30 0.24
CA LYS A 226 5.80 20.01 0.48
C LYS A 226 4.39 19.97 -0.10
N GLN A 227 3.61 21.03 0.05
CA GLN A 227 2.27 21.16 -0.54
C GLN A 227 2.32 21.06 -2.06
N ASP A 228 3.28 21.73 -2.70
CA ASP A 228 3.48 21.61 -4.15
C ASP A 228 3.87 20.19 -4.57
N MET A 229 4.81 19.56 -3.84
CA MET A 229 5.25 18.19 -4.13
C MET A 229 4.10 17.17 -4.05
N ILE A 230 3.27 17.20 -3.00
CA ILE A 230 2.13 16.27 -2.91
C ILE A 230 1.09 16.53 -3.98
N SER A 231 0.86 17.79 -4.34
CA SER A 231 -0.15 18.17 -5.33
C SER A 231 0.16 17.58 -6.70
N ASN A 232 1.44 17.34 -6.99
CA ASN A 232 1.93 16.86 -8.27
C ASN A 232 2.23 15.34 -8.32
N HIS A 233 1.73 14.56 -7.36
CA HIS A 233 1.90 13.09 -7.36
C HIS A 233 1.29 12.43 -8.61
N SER A 234 1.93 11.35 -9.07
CA SER A 234 1.52 10.63 -10.28
C SER A 234 0.08 10.10 -10.24
N GLU A 235 -0.40 9.74 -9.04
CA GLU A 235 -1.75 9.27 -8.78
C GLU A 235 -2.79 10.36 -9.06
N LYS A 236 -2.48 11.61 -8.72
CA LYS A 236 -3.39 12.74 -8.91
C LYS A 236 -3.47 13.12 -10.39
N LEU A 237 -2.33 13.12 -11.08
CA LEU A 237 -2.25 13.34 -12.52
C LEU A 237 -3.03 12.27 -13.30
N VAL A 238 -2.86 10.99 -12.95
CA VAL A 238 -3.57 9.90 -13.65
C VAL A 238 -5.07 9.91 -13.36
N ILE A 239 -5.50 10.28 -12.14
CA ILE A 239 -6.92 10.47 -11.82
C ILE A 239 -7.50 11.62 -12.66
N ALA A 240 -6.82 12.77 -12.71
CA ALA A 240 -7.26 13.92 -13.50
C ALA A 240 -7.38 13.57 -14.99
N PHE A 241 -6.37 12.89 -15.56
CA PHE A 241 -6.44 12.39 -16.93
C PHE A 241 -7.59 11.39 -17.12
N GLY A 242 -7.75 10.43 -16.21
CA GLY A 242 -8.82 9.44 -16.25
C GLY A 242 -10.20 10.08 -16.32
N LEU A 243 -10.45 11.10 -15.50
CA LEU A 243 -11.70 11.86 -15.49
C LEU A 243 -11.95 12.68 -16.76
N LEU A 244 -10.90 13.03 -17.52
CA LEU A 244 -11.04 13.73 -18.80
C LEU A 244 -11.46 12.79 -19.93
N VAL A 245 -10.99 11.54 -19.91
CA VAL A 245 -11.10 10.62 -21.06
C VAL A 245 -12.06 9.45 -20.83
N ILE A 246 -12.37 9.12 -19.58
CA ILE A 246 -13.30 8.04 -19.20
C ILE A 246 -14.58 8.67 -18.66
N GLY A 247 -15.70 8.37 -19.32
CA GLY A 247 -17.03 8.80 -18.90
C GLY A 247 -17.39 8.32 -17.48
N ALA A 248 -18.21 9.12 -16.79
CA ALA A 248 -18.61 8.89 -15.40
C ALA A 248 -19.37 7.57 -15.16
N ASP A 249 -19.85 6.93 -16.22
CA ASP A 249 -20.53 5.63 -16.20
C ASP A 249 -19.57 4.44 -16.00
N ARG A 250 -18.26 4.65 -16.16
CA ARG A 250 -17.24 3.59 -16.05
C ARG A 250 -16.26 3.87 -14.92
N PRO A 251 -15.77 2.82 -14.23
CA PRO A 251 -14.75 2.99 -13.21
C PRO A 251 -13.42 3.44 -13.83
N LEU A 252 -12.67 4.25 -13.08
CA LEU A 252 -11.26 4.50 -13.36
C LEU A 252 -10.44 3.34 -12.82
N ILE A 253 -9.70 2.64 -13.68
CA ILE A 253 -8.83 1.53 -13.29
C ILE A 253 -7.39 1.99 -13.42
N ILE A 254 -6.76 2.26 -12.29
CA ILE A 254 -5.40 2.75 -12.17
C ILE A 254 -4.52 1.61 -11.64
N THR A 255 -3.32 1.46 -12.22
CA THR A 255 -2.30 0.54 -11.68
C THR A 255 -1.11 1.35 -11.19
N LYS A 256 -0.49 0.98 -10.08
CA LYS A 256 0.72 1.62 -9.56
C LYS A 256 1.84 0.61 -9.35
N ASN A 257 3.10 1.06 -9.52
CA ASN A 257 4.28 0.22 -9.26
C ASN A 257 4.74 0.22 -7.79
N LEU A 258 4.12 1.05 -6.94
CA LEU A 258 4.41 1.20 -5.51
C LEU A 258 3.10 1.37 -4.74
N ILE A 259 3.15 1.23 -3.41
CA ILE A 259 2.00 1.47 -2.54
C ILE A 259 1.62 2.96 -2.62
N ILE A 260 0.32 3.24 -2.70
CA ILE A 260 -0.23 4.59 -2.67
C ILE A 260 0.09 5.30 -1.34
N CYS A 261 0.50 6.57 -1.37
CA CYS A 261 0.69 7.33 -0.13
C CYS A 261 -0.66 7.68 0.51
N GLY A 262 -0.66 8.00 1.82
CA GLY A 262 -1.90 8.29 2.55
C GLY A 262 -2.70 9.43 1.93
N ASP A 263 -2.04 10.53 1.60
CA ASP A 263 -2.65 11.68 0.93
C ASP A 263 -3.33 11.33 -0.40
N CYS A 264 -2.65 10.56 -1.28
CA CYS A 264 -3.23 10.15 -2.57
C CYS A 264 -4.41 9.20 -2.39
N HIS A 265 -4.37 8.34 -1.38
CA HIS A 265 -5.48 7.47 -1.02
C HIS A 265 -6.68 8.27 -0.49
N SER A 266 -6.43 9.28 0.35
CA SER A 266 -7.46 10.24 0.79
C SER A 266 -8.09 10.96 -0.40
N ILE A 267 -7.27 11.47 -1.34
CA ILE A 267 -7.76 12.12 -2.56
C ILE A 267 -8.63 11.18 -3.40
N ALA A 268 -8.19 9.95 -3.64
CA ALA A 268 -8.97 9.00 -4.43
C ALA A 268 -10.39 8.80 -3.84
N LYS A 269 -10.51 8.77 -2.50
CA LYS A 269 -11.81 8.69 -1.82
C LYS A 269 -12.66 9.95 -2.03
N PHE A 270 -12.09 11.13 -1.81
CA PHE A 270 -12.82 12.39 -1.96
C PHE A 270 -13.23 12.65 -3.42
N VAL A 271 -12.35 12.37 -4.38
CA VAL A 271 -12.66 12.50 -5.80
C VAL A 271 -13.77 11.53 -6.19
N SER A 272 -13.70 10.26 -5.76
CA SER A 272 -14.76 9.29 -6.02
C SER A 272 -16.12 9.74 -5.48
N LEU A 273 -16.13 10.37 -4.29
CA LEU A 273 -17.33 10.93 -3.68
C LEU A 273 -17.89 12.13 -4.47
N VAL A 274 -17.05 13.08 -4.86
CA VAL A 274 -17.48 14.34 -5.49
C VAL A 274 -17.86 14.13 -6.96
N GLU A 275 -17.06 13.38 -7.71
CA GLU A 275 -17.30 13.11 -9.13
C GLU A 275 -18.29 11.94 -9.34
N LYS A 276 -18.67 11.25 -8.26
CA LYS A 276 -19.58 10.09 -8.27
C LYS A 276 -19.13 8.98 -9.24
N GLN A 277 -17.82 8.83 -9.38
CA GLN A 277 -17.20 7.83 -10.23
C GLN A 277 -16.34 6.90 -9.40
N THR A 278 -16.49 5.59 -9.61
CA THR A 278 -15.69 4.59 -8.89
C THR A 278 -14.24 4.67 -9.34
N ILE A 279 -13.31 4.73 -8.38
CA ILE A 279 -11.87 4.69 -8.63
C ILE A 279 -11.32 3.40 -8.02
N ILE A 280 -10.59 2.63 -8.84
CA ILE A 280 -9.93 1.39 -8.46
C ILE A 280 -8.42 1.62 -8.68
N ILE A 281 -7.61 1.47 -7.64
CA ILE A 281 -6.14 1.65 -7.64
C ILE A 281 -5.46 0.39 -7.12
#